data_AF-A0A957JKI7-F1
#
_entry.id   AF-A0A957JKI7-F1
#
_cell.length_a   1.000
_cell.length_b   1.000
_cell.length_c   1.000
_cell.angle_alpha   90.00
_cell.angle_beta   90.00
_cell.angle_gamma   90.00
#
_symmetry.space_group_name_H-M   'P 1'
#
loop_
_entity.id
_entity.type
_entity.pdbx_description
1 polymer ?
#
loop_
_entity_poly.entity_id
_entity_poly.type
_entity_poly.pdbx_seq_one_letter_code
_entity_poly.pdbx_strand_id
1 'polypeptide(L)' 'RPELLGVPAIYPLDEGWVRVEGQTYDLFELARNLLYYGANCRVLGGVELRREMEKIVRDLAGVYHLLDR' A
#
# COMPACT_ATOMS: atom_id res chain seq x y z
N ARG A 1 12.91 4.04 4.93
CA ARG A 1 11.62 3.44 5.34
C ARG A 1 11.99 2.33 6.33
N PRO A 2 11.84 2.57 7.65
CA PRO A 2 12.28 1.62 8.69
C PRO A 2 11.61 0.24 8.61
N GLU A 3 10.43 0.16 7.99
CA GLU A 3 9.66 -1.05 7.81
C GLU A 3 10.20 -1.96 6.69
N LEU A 4 11.00 -1.42 5.76
CA LEU A 4 11.56 -2.20 4.66
C LEU A 4 12.88 -2.86 5.08
N LEU A 5 13.00 -4.14 4.71
CA LEU A 5 14.24 -4.89 4.80
C LEU A 5 15.14 -4.52 3.63
N GLY A 6 16.22 -3.80 3.94
CA GLY A 6 17.22 -3.38 2.95
C GLY A 6 16.74 -2.26 2.02
N VAL A 7 17.47 -2.11 0.92
CA VAL A 7 17.15 -1.12 -0.12
C VAL A 7 16.13 -1.75 -1.07
N PRO A 8 14.95 -1.14 -1.29
CA PRO A 8 13.98 -1.66 -2.24
C PRO A 8 14.51 -1.55 -3.67
N ALA A 9 14.13 -2.50 -4.51
CA ALA A 9 14.36 -2.41 -5.95
C ALA A 9 13.33 -1.45 -6.57
N ILE A 10 13.79 -0.60 -7.48
CA ILE A 10 12.98 0.44 -8.11
C ILE A 10 13.08 0.27 -9.62
N TYR A 11 11.93 0.13 -10.26
CA TYR A 11 11.81 -0.05 -11.71
C TYR A 11 10.97 1.09 -12.28
N PRO A 12 11.50 1.90 -13.21
CA PRO A 12 10.68 2.86 -13.94
C PRO A 12 9.64 2.09 -14.77
N LEU A 13 8.41 2.61 -14.80
CA LEU A 13 7.34 2.15 -15.67
C LEU A 13 6.92 3.29 -16.60
N ASP A 14 6.02 2.97 -17.52
CA ASP A 14 5.42 3.95 -18.41
C ASP A 14 4.50 4.93 -17.65
N GLU A 15 4.16 6.04 -18.30
CA GLU A 15 3.17 7.01 -17.80
C GLU A 15 3.48 7.62 -16.43
N GLY A 16 4.77 7.68 -16.06
CA GLY A 16 5.22 8.30 -14.81
C GLY A 16 5.04 7.41 -13.57
N TRP A 17 4.70 6.13 -13.74
CA TRP A 17 4.67 5.17 -12.65
C TRP A 17 6.06 4.61 -12.35
N VAL A 18 6.22 4.15 -11.11
CA VAL A 18 7.41 3.43 -10.66
C VAL A 18 6.96 2.20 -9.88
N ARG A 19 7.51 1.04 -10.20
CA ARG A 19 7.33 -0.18 -9.42
C ARG A 19 8.41 -0.24 -8.35
N VAL A 20 7.98 -0.43 -7.11
CA VAL A 20 8.87 -0.61 -5.95
C VAL A 20 8.67 -2.02 -5.42
N GLU A 21 9.76 -2.75 -5.27
CA GLU A 21 9.78 -4.08 -4.67
C GLU A 21 10.65 -4.08 -3.42
N GLY A 22 10.14 -4.70 -2.35
CA GLY A 22 10.86 -4.83 -1.09
C GLY A 22 10.25 -5.91 -0.24
N GLN A 23 10.92 -6.20 0.87
CA GLN A 23 10.46 -7.14 1.88
C GLN A 23 10.20 -6.39 3.18
N THR A 24 9.28 -6.88 4.01
CA THR A 24 8.99 -6.32 5.32
C THR A 24 8.57 -7.44 6.27
N TYR A 25 8.80 -7.25 7.57
CA TYR A 25 8.18 -8.03 8.63
C TYR A 25 7.00 -7.28 9.28
N ASP A 26 6.83 -6.00 8.96
CA ASP A 26 5.84 -5.11 9.56
C ASP A 26 4.83 -4.65 8.51
N LEU A 27 3.87 -5.54 8.24
CA LEU A 27 2.79 -5.28 7.29
C LEU A 27 1.90 -4.11 7.73
N PHE A 28 1.74 -3.93 9.04
CA PHE A 28 0.83 -2.94 9.61
C PHE A 28 1.35 -1.52 9.44
N GLU A 29 2.60 -1.26 9.81
CA GLU A 29 3.23 0.04 9.57
C GLU A 29 3.40 0.31 8.07
N LEU A 30 3.82 -0.70 7.29
CA LEU A 30 3.97 -0.54 5.85
C LEU A 30 2.63 -0.17 5.19
N ALA A 31 1.54 -0.87 5.50
CA ALA A 31 0.24 -0.59 4.91
C ALA A 31 -0.23 0.84 5.19
N ARG A 32 -0.08 1.33 6.42
CA ARG A 32 -0.46 2.71 6.79
C ARG A 32 0.42 3.76 6.12
N ASN A 33 1.72 3.49 5.98
CA ASN A 33 2.63 4.36 5.25
C ASN A 33 2.29 4.43 3.76
N LEU A 34 1.90 3.31 3.15
CA LEU A 34 1.46 3.26 1.75
C LEU A 34 0.11 3.94 1.55
N LEU A 35 -0.80 3.85 2.53
CA LEU A 35 -2.12 4.48 2.48
C LEU A 35 -2.02 6.01 2.31
N TYR A 36 -0.99 6.64 2.89
CA TYR A 36 -0.75 8.08 2.75
C TYR A 36 -0.71 8.55 1.28
N TYR A 37 -0.24 7.69 0.37
CA TYR A 37 -0.18 8.02 -1.05
C TYR A 37 -1.54 7.92 -1.77
N GLY A 38 -2.55 7.33 -1.13
CA GLY A 38 -3.91 7.21 -1.65
C GLY A 38 -3.95 6.60 -3.05
N ALA A 39 -4.64 7.26 -3.97
CA ALA A 39 -4.81 6.80 -5.35
C ALA A 39 -3.50 6.69 -6.16
N ASN A 40 -2.41 7.31 -5.71
CA ASN A 40 -1.10 7.27 -6.35
C ASN A 40 -0.26 6.05 -5.93
N CYS A 41 -0.80 5.16 -5.10
CA CYS A 41 -0.14 3.92 -4.71
C CYS A 41 -1.07 2.72 -4.93
N ARG A 42 -0.50 1.64 -5.46
CA ARG A 42 -1.19 0.38 -5.67
C ARG A 42 -0.33 -0.75 -5.15
N VAL A 43 -0.89 -1.58 -4.28
CA VAL A 43 -0.23 -2.80 -3.81
C VAL A 43 -0.43 -3.88 -4.86
N LEU A 44 0.66 -4.25 -5.55
CA LEU A 44 0.64 -5.20 -6.67
C LEU A 44 0.88 -6.66 -6.24
N GLY A 45 1.51 -6.87 -5.08
CA GLY A 45 1.94 -8.19 -4.60
C GLY A 45 2.01 -8.26 -3.08
N GLY A 46 2.26 -9.47 -2.55
CA GLY A 46 2.14 -9.77 -1.11
C GLY A 46 0.67 -9.85 -0.71
N VAL A 47 0.13 -11.08 -0.65
CA VAL A 47 -1.32 -11.29 -0.40
C VAL A 47 -1.74 -10.73 0.96
N GLU A 48 -0.86 -10.79 1.94
CA GLU A 48 -1.07 -10.29 3.29
C GLU A 48 -1.12 -8.76 3.31
N LEU A 49 -0.15 -8.08 2.66
CA LEU A 49 -0.14 -6.62 2.57
C LEU A 49 -1.35 -6.08 1.80
N ARG A 50 -1.72 -6.76 0.71
CA ARG A 50 -2.90 -6.39 -0.07
C ARG A 50 -4.18 -6.52 0.76
N ARG A 51 -4.35 -7.62 1.50
CA ARG A 51 -5.51 -7.82 2.39
C ARG A 51 -5.59 -6.75 3.48
N GLU A 52 -4.46 -6.39 4.08
CA GLU A 52 -4.43 -5.35 5.11
C GLU A 52 -4.80 -3.97 4.52
N MET A 53 -4.26 -3.63 3.34
CA MET A 53 -4.62 -2.38 2.65
C MET A 53 -6.11 -2.34 2.28
N GLU A 54 -6.66 -3.43 1.72
CA GLU A 54 -8.08 -3.53 1.37
C GLU A 54 -8.98 -3.36 2.61
N LYS A 55 -8.58 -3.96 3.74
CA LYS A 55 -9.27 -3.80 5.03
C LYS A 55 -9.26 -2.34 5.49
N ILE A 56 -8.10 -1.69 5.55
CA ILE A 56 -7.98 -0.30 6.00
C ILE A 56 -8.82 0.63 5.13
N VAL A 57 -8.75 0.48 3.80
CA VAL A 57 -9.53 1.31 2.87
C VAL A 57 -11.03 1.09 3.04
N ARG A 58 -11.47 -0.17 3.24
CA ARG A 58 -12.88 -0.49 3.48
C ARG A 58 -13.38 0.10 4.79
N ASP A 59 -12.61 -0.05 5.87
CA ASP A 59 -12.96 0.47 7.19
C ASP A 59 -13.08 2.01 7.14
N LEU A 60 -12.15 2.69 6.45
CA LEU A 60 -12.22 4.13 6.21
C LEU A 60 -13.44 4.53 5.37
N ALA A 61 -13.75 3.78 4.31
CA ALA A 61 -14.93 4.04 3.49
C ALA A 61 -16.22 3.92 4.31
N GLY A 62 -16.28 2.99 5.27
CA GLY A 62 -17.37 2.89 6.24
C GLY A 62 -17.46 4.09 7.17
N VAL A 63 -16.33 4.57 7.71
CA VAL A 63 -16.28 5.77 8.57
C VAL A 63 -16.75 7.03 7.82
N TYR A 64 -16.42 7.15 6.54
CA TYR A 64 -16.81 8.28 5.69
C TYR A 64 -18.16 8.10 4.98
N HIS A 65 -18.92 7.04 5.28
CA HIS A 65 -20.22 6.75 4.63
C HIS A 65 -20.15 6.69 3.10
N LEU A 66 -18.98 6.34 2.54
CA LEU A 66 -18.78 6.23 1.09
C LEU A 66 -19.39 4.97 0.50
N LEU A 67 -19.73 3.99 1.35
CA LEU A 67 -20.34 2.71 0.98
C LEU A 67 -21.88 2.73 1.05
N ASP A 68 -22.47 3.82 1.56
CA ASP A 68 -23.92 3.96 1.77
C ASP A 68 -24.66 4.55 0.54
N ARG A 69 -23.98 4.59 -0.62
CA ARG A 69 -24.48 5.17 -1.88
C ARG A 69 -25.03 4.13 -2.83
#